data_AF-A0A936ARI6-F1
#
_entry.id   AF-A0A936ARI6-F1
#
_cell.length_a   1.000
_cell.length_b   1.000
_cell.length_c   1.000
_cell.angle_alpha   90.00
_cell.angle_beta   90.00
_cell.angle_gamma   90.00
#
_symmetry.space_group_name_H-M   'P 1'
#
loop_
_entity.id
_entity.type
_entity.pdbx_description
1 polymer ?
#
loop_
_entity_poly.entity_id
_entity_poly.type
_entity_poly.pdbx_seq_one_letter_code
_entity_poly.pdbx_strand_id
1 'polypeptide(L)' 'MANDFFSMMEKLQSMLDSEDVEILTNDGRSIRGKIDNLRSTQPFSKPAVKILGPDGKVAKILFSDIKEMIDHAKK' A
#
# COMPACT_ATOMS: atom_id res chain seq x y z
N MET A 1 18.27 -0.99 -8.01
CA MET A 1 17.66 -1.69 -6.85
C MET A 1 17.25 -0.78 -5.69
N ALA A 2 17.80 0.44 -5.53
CA ALA A 2 17.30 1.40 -4.53
C ALA A 2 16.09 2.24 -4.98
N ASN A 3 15.87 2.37 -6.30
CA ASN A 3 14.79 3.20 -6.85
C ASN A 3 13.38 2.72 -6.47
N ASP A 4 13.15 1.41 -6.33
CA ASP A 4 11.79 0.89 -6.16
C ASP A 4 11.19 1.20 -4.78
N PHE A 5 12.02 1.24 -3.71
CA PHE A 5 11.51 1.53 -2.37
C PHE A 5 11.03 2.97 -2.22
N PHE A 6 11.86 3.94 -2.61
CA PHE A 6 11.54 5.36 -2.46
C PHE A 6 10.36 5.76 -3.35
N SER A 7 10.35 5.33 -4.61
CA SER A 7 9.22 5.60 -5.51
C SER A 7 7.92 4.95 -5.03
N MET A 8 7.97 3.76 -4.43
CA MET A 8 6.80 3.13 -3.80
C MET A 8 6.32 3.93 -2.58
N MET A 9 7.24 4.38 -1.71
CA MET A 9 6.91 5.22 -0.57
C MET A 9 6.28 6.54 -0.99
N GLU A 10 6.81 7.21 -2.02
CA GLU A 10 6.26 8.47 -2.55
C GLU A 10 4.85 8.27 -3.12
N LYS A 11 4.66 7.22 -3.93
CA LYS A 11 3.34 6.90 -4.49
C LYS A 11 2.32 6.63 -3.39
N LEU A 12 2.68 5.82 -2.38
CA LEU A 12 1.81 5.54 -1.22
C LEU A 12 1.53 6.79 -0.38
N GLN A 13 2.52 7.65 -0.15
CA GLN A 13 2.33 8.92 0.57
C GLN A 13 1.34 9.83 -0.16
N SER A 14 1.39 9.89 -1.49
CA SER A 14 0.45 10.70 -2.30
C SER A 14 -1.01 10.21 -2.24
N MET A 15 -1.23 9.00 -1.73
CA MET A 15 -2.53 8.34 -1.59
C MET A 15 -3.01 8.25 -0.12
N LEU A 16 -2.27 8.78 0.86
CA LEU A 16 -2.62 8.69 2.28
C LEU A 16 -4.00 9.27 2.61
N ASP A 17 -4.37 10.34 1.91
CA ASP A 17 -5.66 11.01 2.07
C ASP A 17 -6.78 10.39 1.22
N SER A 18 -6.46 9.44 0.33
CA SER A 18 -7.47 8.75 -0.46
C SER A 18 -8.21 7.72 0.39
N GLU A 19 -9.53 7.73 0.28
CA GLU A 19 -10.40 6.77 0.97
C GLU A 19 -10.62 5.48 0.18
N ASP A 20 -10.18 5.47 -1.09
CA ASP A 20 -10.49 4.40 -2.02
C ASP A 20 -9.28 3.99 -2.86
N VAL A 21 -8.36 3.29 -2.20
CA VAL A 21 -7.14 2.76 -2.80
C VAL A 21 -7.30 1.26 -3.04
N GLU A 22 -6.93 0.80 -4.23
CA GLU A 22 -6.83 -0.61 -4.57
C GLU A 22 -5.37 -1.01 -4.77
N ILE A 23 -4.97 -2.09 -4.10
CA ILE A 23 -3.67 -2.73 -4.25
C ILE A 23 -3.85 -4.08 -4.93
N LEU A 24 -3.26 -4.22 -6.11
CA LEU A 24 -3.10 -5.49 -6.79
C LEU A 24 -1.76 -6.09 -6.38
N THR A 25 -1.80 -7.35 -5.94
CA THR A 25 -0.60 -8.07 -5.52
C THR A 25 -0.07 -9.00 -6.61
N ASN A 26 1.19 -9.40 -6.50
CA ASN A 26 1.85 -10.28 -7.46
C ASN A 26 1.21 -11.67 -7.57
N ASP A 27 0.51 -12.12 -6.52
CA ASP A 27 -0.23 -13.38 -6.51
C ASP A 27 -1.68 -13.26 -7.03
N GLY A 28 -2.08 -12.06 -7.49
CA GLY A 28 -3.37 -11.80 -8.11
C GLY A 28 -4.48 -11.39 -7.14
N ARG A 29 -4.21 -11.23 -5.84
CA ARG A 29 -5.21 -10.67 -4.92
C ARG A 29 -5.37 -9.17 -5.13
N SER A 30 -6.62 -8.72 -5.03
CA SER A 30 -6.98 -7.29 -4.93
C SER A 30 -7.41 -6.99 -3.50
N ILE A 31 -6.79 -5.96 -2.90
CA ILE A 31 -7.14 -5.44 -1.58
C ILE A 31 -7.52 -3.97 -1.74
N ARG A 32 -8.74 -3.61 -1.32
CA ARG A 32 -9.30 -2.26 -1.47
C ARG A 32 -9.67 -1.65 -0.14
N GLY A 33 -9.37 -0.37 0.03
CA GLY A 33 -9.69 0.40 1.24
C GLY A 33 -8.82 1.65 1.39
N LYS A 34 -8.78 2.19 2.61
CA LYS A 34 -7.98 3.37 2.94
C LYS A 34 -6.60 2.98 3.44
N ILE A 35 -5.58 3.78 3.14
CA ILE A 35 -4.26 3.59 3.76
C ILE A 35 -4.34 3.94 5.25
N ASP A 36 -4.15 2.94 6.11
CA ASP A 36 -4.15 3.11 7.57
C ASP A 36 -2.80 3.64 8.05
N ASN A 37 -1.72 3.05 7.57
CA ASN A 37 -0.37 3.42 8.02
C ASN A 37 0.71 2.95 7.03
N LEU A 38 1.77 3.78 6.90
CA LEU A 38 3.02 3.44 6.24
C LEU A 38 4.09 3.19 7.30
N ARG A 39 4.37 1.91 7.61
CA ARG A 39 5.49 1.60 8.50
C ARG A 39 6.80 1.66 7.73
N SER A 40 7.51 2.79 7.88
CA SER A 40 8.95 2.83 7.67
C SER A 40 9.61 1.96 8.74
N THR A 41 10.35 0.97 8.29
CA THR A 41 10.76 -0.19 9.07
C THR A 41 11.79 0.18 10.14
N GLN A 42 11.61 -0.37 11.34
CA GLN A 42 12.73 -0.62 12.25
C GLN A 42 13.84 -1.39 11.50
N PRO A 43 15.10 -1.33 11.97
CA PRO A 43 16.17 -2.15 11.39
C PRO A 43 15.71 -3.60 11.21
N PHE A 44 15.95 -4.17 10.03
CA PHE A 44 15.64 -5.57 9.66
C PHE A 44 14.18 -5.95 9.39
N SER A 45 13.23 -5.02 9.43
CA SER A 45 11.84 -5.32 9.00
C SER A 45 11.67 -5.11 7.49
N LYS A 46 10.84 -5.93 6.84
CA LYS A 46 10.44 -5.70 5.44
C LYS A 46 9.38 -4.59 5.37
N PRO A 47 9.50 -3.64 4.43
CA PRO A 47 8.57 -2.53 4.32
C PRO A 47 7.19 -3.01 3.87
N ALA A 48 6.16 -2.40 4.44
CA ALA A 48 4.79 -2.83 4.27
C ALA A 48 3.81 -1.66 4.41
N VAL A 49 2.72 -1.73 3.67
CA VAL A 49 1.55 -0.86 3.80
C VAL A 49 0.44 -1.58 4.55
N LYS A 50 -0.35 -0.83 5.32
CA LYS A 50 -1.58 -1.31 5.92
C LYS A 50 -2.78 -0.65 5.24
N ILE A 51 -3.74 -1.46 4.82
CA ILE A 51 -5.01 -1.03 4.23
C ILE A 51 -6.14 -1.37 5.19
N LEU A 52 -6.92 -0.38 5.57
CA LEU A 52 -8.18 -0.55 6.29
C LEU A 52 -9.28 -0.84 5.26
N GLY A 53 -9.76 -2.09 5.25
CA GLY A 53 -10.84 -2.52 4.38
C GLY A 53 -12.21 -1.98 4.83
N PRO A 54 -13.22 -2.06 3.96
CA PRO A 54 -14.58 -1.61 4.26
C PRO A 54 -15.26 -2.42 5.36
N ASP A 55 -14.75 -3.62 5.66
CA ASP A 55 -15.20 -4.46 6.78
C ASP A 55 -14.55 -4.07 8.12
N GLY A 56 -13.76 -2.99 8.14
CA GLY A 56 -13.04 -2.52 9.31
C GLY A 56 -11.78 -3.34 9.64
N LYS A 57 -11.41 -4.34 8.83
CA LYS A 57 -10.20 -5.13 9.05
C LYS A 57 -8.99 -4.48 8.40
N VAL A 58 -7.83 -4.61 9.06
CA VAL A 58 -6.56 -4.11 8.55
C VAL A 58 -5.80 -5.23 7.85
N ALA A 59 -5.54 -5.08 6.55
CA ALA A 59 -4.68 -5.94 5.76
C ALA A 59 -3.27 -5.37 5.69
N LYS A 60 -2.25 -6.18 5.99
CA LYS A 60 -0.83 -5.80 5.83
C LYS A 60 -0.28 -6.41 4.54
N ILE A 61 0.35 -5.59 3.70
CA ILE A 61 0.88 -5.98 2.40
C ILE A 61 2.34 -5.56 2.33
N LEU A 62 3.25 -6.50 2.02
CA LEU A 62 4.67 -6.17 1.84
C LEU A 62 4.85 -5.41 0.52
N PHE A 63 5.79 -4.47 0.49
CA PHE A 63 6.07 -3.74 -0.76
C PHE A 63 6.52 -4.66 -1.90
N SER A 64 7.24 -5.73 -1.57
CA SER A 64 7.65 -6.77 -2.53
C SER A 64 6.48 -7.50 -3.18
N ASP A 65 5.30 -7.46 -2.56
CA ASP A 65 4.14 -8.19 -3.01
C ASP A 65 3.20 -7.29 -3.81
N ILE A 66 3.44 -5.97 -3.83
CA ILE A 66 2.64 -5.00 -4.58
C ILE A 66 3.04 -5.07 -6.05
N LYS A 67 2.06 -5.35 -6.91
CA LYS A 67 2.18 -5.28 -8.36
C LYS A 67 1.76 -3.90 -8.87
N GLU A 68 0.63 -3.40 -8.39
CA GLU A 68 0.03 -2.15 -8.83
C GLU A 68 -0.78 -1.50 -7.71
N MET A 69 -0.90 -0.17 -7.79
CA MET A 69 -1.69 0.65 -6.86
C MET A 69 -2.50 1.65 -7.68
N ILE A 70 -3.80 1.70 -7.39
CA ILE A 70 -4.80 2.50 -8.08
C ILE A 70 -5.52 3.34 -7.01
N ASP A 71 -5.62 4.65 -7.25
CA ASP A 71 -6.42 5.57 -6.44
C ASP A 71 -7.70 5.88 -7.21
N HIS A 72 -8.83 5.32 -6.76
CA HIS A 72 -10.12 5.50 -7.44
C HIS A 72 -10.76 6.86 -7.16
N ALA A 73 -10.24 7.61 -6.18
CA ALA A 73 -10.72 8.95 -5.85
C ALA A 73 -10.13 10.04 -6.77
N LYS A 74 -8.96 9.79 -7.38
CA LYS A 74 -8.31 10.69 -8.34
C LYS A 74 -8.55 10.17 -9.77
N LYS A 75 -9.56 10.74 -10.44
CA LYS A 75 -9.79 10.53 -11.88
C LYS A 75 -8.86 11.38 -12.74
#